data_AF-A0A1H9UAR7-F1
#
_entry.id   AF-A0A1H9UAR7-F1
#
_cell.length_a   1.000
_cell.length_b   1.000
_cell.length_c   1.000
_cell.angle_alpha   90.00
_cell.angle_beta   90.00
_cell.angle_gamma   90.00
#
_symmetry.space_group_name_H-M   'P 1'
#
loop_
_entity.id
_entity.type
_entity.pdbx_description
1 polymer ?
#
loop_
_entity_poly.entity_id
_entity_poly.type
_entity_poly.pdbx_seq_one_letter_code
_entity_poly.pdbx_strand_id
1 'polypeptide(L)'
;MEEEGKEIRSVPAEEIDNYLKNELKNAYRIGIGVFLCITSVTHPIIFNAFFSRYEQCGAALMIVSIAIAVMLFIISGLSGDEWNYLKKEPCEIDMLTLETVKKKKRLFKKTKIYCVAIGVMLCIVSVVPNILFDTKIVSIFLFLFVGVGVFLFIYSSIIDSSYDDVIAINEKNKEFYKNKEFYKNKRDFGNDESFEEKKVYEQDSAFEENKAYNQYDFATKKRGNEKKFIWLVIICCICLGMYKNFSIPTFSYKKFKSISKTVDLKNNKIKKIDAKINIGDITIKNGDELKVEYKYPIKYQPKIGIKKDTLVIREQYNKKNINLKKNKCEMTIYIPQEIKLDIVSMNLNLGDVEINNSTISKCELNLKLGDAEIERGKYDSIKIVNNVGDVDVSAEFSNINVKCDVGDIEIETRSKVTHANAQLNSGVGSIEVNDKHWK
;
A
#
# COMPACT_ATOMS: atom_id res chain seq x y z
N MET A 1 44.67 -30.42 0.39
CA MET A 1 44.28 -29.23 -0.37
C MET A 1 43.32 -28.47 0.52
N GLU A 2 43.80 -27.36 1.07
CA GLU A 2 43.10 -26.52 2.02
C GLU A 2 41.81 -25.97 1.40
N GLU A 3 40.65 -26.30 1.99
CA GLU A 3 39.44 -25.51 1.80
C GLU A 3 39.63 -24.21 2.58
N GLU A 4 40.24 -23.21 1.92
CA GLU A 4 40.25 -21.83 2.40
C GLU A 4 38.81 -21.43 2.76
N GLY A 5 38.64 -21.06 4.03
CA GLY A 5 37.36 -20.62 4.57
C GLY A 5 36.88 -19.39 3.82
N LYS A 6 35.93 -19.56 2.90
CA LYS A 6 35.16 -18.45 2.34
C LYS A 6 34.45 -17.74 3.48
N GLU A 7 34.95 -16.57 3.86
CA GLU A 7 34.30 -15.68 4.81
C GLU A 7 32.87 -15.38 4.32
N ILE A 8 31.89 -15.61 5.19
CA ILE A 8 30.49 -15.35 4.89
C ILE A 8 30.32 -13.83 4.86
N ARG A 9 29.97 -13.29 3.70
CA ARG A 9 29.79 -11.84 3.55
C ARG A 9 28.45 -11.44 4.16
N SER A 10 28.48 -10.63 5.22
CA SER A 10 27.29 -9.98 5.75
C SER A 10 26.85 -8.86 4.81
N VAL A 11 25.60 -8.91 4.35
CA VAL A 11 25.04 -7.95 3.39
C VAL A 11 24.16 -6.95 4.14
N PRO A 12 24.46 -5.64 4.07
CA PRO A 12 23.67 -4.62 4.75
C PRO A 12 22.28 -4.46 4.12
N ALA A 13 21.32 -3.96 4.92
CA ALA A 13 19.94 -3.74 4.50
C ALA A 13 19.81 -2.84 3.25
N GLU A 14 20.71 -1.86 3.10
CA GLU A 14 20.74 -0.94 1.95
C GLU A 14 21.07 -1.65 0.63
N GLU A 15 21.97 -2.64 0.67
CA GLU A 15 22.37 -3.42 -0.50
C GLU A 15 21.21 -4.32 -0.97
N ILE A 16 20.46 -4.90 -0.03
CA ILE A 16 19.22 -5.66 -0.31
C ILE A 16 18.12 -4.76 -0.91
N ASP A 17 17.93 -3.56 -0.38
CA ASP A 17 16.94 -2.64 -0.92
C ASP A 17 17.33 -2.14 -2.32
N ASN A 18 18.62 -1.96 -2.61
CA ASN A 18 19.12 -1.64 -3.95
C ASN A 18 18.94 -2.81 -4.92
N TYR A 19 19.18 -4.04 -4.48
CA TYR A 19 18.87 -5.25 -5.26
C TYR A 19 17.38 -5.30 -5.64
N LEU A 20 16.47 -5.16 -4.67
CA LEU A 20 15.03 -5.20 -4.91
C LEU A 20 14.56 -4.06 -5.85
N LYS A 21 15.15 -2.86 -5.73
CA LYS A 21 14.89 -1.74 -6.67
C LYS A 21 15.39 -2.03 -8.07
N ASN A 22 16.52 -2.73 -8.22
CA ASN A 22 17.04 -3.15 -9.53
C ASN A 22 16.11 -4.19 -10.16
N GLU A 23 15.67 -5.19 -9.40
CA GLU A 23 14.74 -6.21 -9.87
C GLU A 23 13.39 -5.62 -10.30
N LEU A 24 12.90 -4.58 -9.61
CA LEU A 24 11.71 -3.83 -10.05
C LEU A 24 11.90 -3.19 -11.44
N LYS A 25 13.06 -2.59 -11.70
CA LYS A 25 13.37 -2.00 -13.02
C LYS A 25 13.49 -3.09 -14.08
N ASN A 26 14.12 -4.20 -13.76
CA ASN A 26 14.27 -5.35 -14.66
C ASN A 26 12.90 -5.95 -15.00
N ALA A 27 12.01 -6.11 -14.00
CA ALA A 27 10.63 -6.53 -14.22
C ALA A 27 9.90 -5.64 -15.23
N TYR A 28 10.09 -4.32 -15.13
CA TYR A 28 9.49 -3.35 -16.05
C TYR A 28 10.10 -3.42 -17.46
N ARG A 29 11.43 -3.52 -17.57
CA ARG A 29 12.15 -3.64 -18.85
C ARG A 29 11.74 -4.91 -19.60
N ILE A 30 11.74 -6.05 -18.92
CA ILE A 30 11.35 -7.35 -19.49
C ILE A 30 9.85 -7.34 -19.83
N GLY A 31 9.01 -6.84 -18.92
CA GLY A 31 7.58 -6.72 -19.18
C GLY A 31 7.29 -5.90 -20.44
N ILE A 32 7.88 -4.70 -20.56
CA ILE A 32 7.70 -3.83 -21.74
C ILE A 32 8.21 -4.53 -23.00
N GLY A 33 9.35 -5.20 -22.93
CA GLY A 33 9.89 -5.95 -24.07
C GLY A 33 8.91 -7.01 -24.59
N VAL A 34 8.34 -7.83 -23.70
CA VAL A 34 7.37 -8.86 -24.11
C VAL A 34 6.06 -8.24 -24.60
N PHE A 35 5.61 -7.15 -23.98
CA PHE A 35 4.45 -6.40 -24.46
C PHE A 35 4.65 -5.86 -25.89
N LEU A 36 5.84 -5.30 -26.18
CA LEU A 36 6.22 -4.82 -27.52
C LEU A 36 6.25 -5.97 -28.53
N CYS A 37 6.79 -7.13 -28.15
CA CYS A 37 6.79 -8.32 -29.01
C CYS A 37 5.36 -8.75 -29.37
N ILE A 38 4.45 -8.83 -28.39
CA ILE A 38 3.06 -9.25 -28.64
C ILE A 38 2.30 -8.21 -29.47
N THR A 39 2.48 -6.92 -29.16
CA THR A 39 1.82 -5.83 -29.89
C THR A 39 2.47 -5.53 -31.25
N SER A 40 3.67 -6.03 -31.53
CA SER A 40 4.36 -5.84 -32.82
C SER A 40 3.49 -6.27 -34.01
N VAL A 41 2.81 -7.41 -33.87
CA VAL A 41 1.92 -8.02 -34.89
C VAL A 41 0.72 -7.13 -35.21
N THR A 42 0.38 -6.17 -34.35
CA THR A 42 -0.73 -5.23 -34.61
C THR A 42 -0.39 -4.15 -35.63
N HIS A 43 0.90 -3.81 -35.79
CA HIS A 43 1.31 -2.70 -36.67
C HIS A 43 1.00 -2.98 -38.16
N PRO A 44 1.32 -4.16 -38.73
CA PRO A 44 0.89 -4.50 -40.09
C PRO A 44 -0.63 -4.49 -40.27
N ILE A 45 -1.38 -4.96 -39.28
CA ILE A 45 -2.85 -5.03 -39.33
C ILE A 45 -3.45 -3.62 -39.40
N ILE A 46 -2.94 -2.69 -38.58
CA ILE A 46 -3.38 -1.29 -38.56
C ILE A 46 -3.06 -0.61 -39.91
N PHE A 47 -1.83 -0.78 -40.40
CA PHE A 47 -1.42 -0.17 -41.67
C PHE A 47 -2.22 -0.71 -42.86
N ASN A 48 -2.48 -2.02 -42.92
CA ASN A 48 -3.32 -2.59 -43.96
C ASN A 48 -4.76 -2.06 -43.90
N ALA A 49 -5.34 -1.95 -42.68
CA ALA A 49 -6.72 -1.52 -42.48
C ALA A 49 -6.99 -0.03 -42.77
N PHE A 50 -6.03 0.86 -42.50
CA PHE A 50 -6.20 2.32 -42.64
C PHE A 50 -5.40 2.93 -43.80
N PHE A 51 -4.29 2.32 -44.20
CA PHE A 51 -3.27 2.89 -45.07
C PHE A 51 -2.81 1.87 -46.12
N SER A 52 -3.75 1.38 -46.93
CA SER A 52 -3.56 0.27 -47.89
C SER A 52 -2.40 0.45 -48.87
N ARG A 53 -1.91 1.68 -49.08
CA ARG A 53 -0.74 2.00 -49.94
C ARG A 53 0.61 1.88 -49.21
N TYR A 54 0.61 1.74 -47.88
CA TYR A 54 1.79 1.74 -47.00
C TYR A 54 1.93 0.44 -46.20
N GLU A 55 1.40 -0.69 -46.69
CA GLU A 55 1.46 -1.99 -46.02
C GLU A 55 2.91 -2.40 -45.63
N GLN A 56 3.87 -2.11 -46.51
CA GLN A 56 5.30 -2.36 -46.30
C GLN A 56 5.87 -1.60 -45.09
N CYS A 57 5.33 -0.40 -44.79
CA CYS A 57 5.75 0.39 -43.61
C CYS A 57 5.30 -0.28 -42.31
N GLY A 58 4.15 -0.97 -42.30
CA GLY A 58 3.67 -1.71 -41.14
C GLY A 58 4.58 -2.89 -40.77
N ALA A 59 5.07 -3.62 -41.77
CA ALA A 59 6.04 -4.71 -41.57
C ALA A 59 7.38 -4.18 -41.06
N ALA A 60 7.86 -3.03 -41.57
CA ALA A 60 9.08 -2.40 -41.07
C ALA A 60 8.96 -1.99 -39.59
N LEU A 61 7.83 -1.41 -39.18
CA LEU A 61 7.59 -1.04 -37.78
C LEU A 61 7.52 -2.24 -36.83
N MET A 62 6.98 -3.37 -37.30
CA MET A 62 6.99 -4.62 -36.52
C MET A 62 8.44 -5.02 -36.18
N ILE A 63 9.34 -5.06 -37.17
CA ILE A 63 10.74 -5.43 -36.97
C ILE A 63 11.46 -4.45 -36.03
N VAL A 64 11.21 -3.15 -36.19
CA VAL A 64 11.77 -2.10 -35.31
C VAL A 64 11.30 -2.29 -33.86
N SER A 65 10.02 -2.60 -33.64
CA SER A 65 9.49 -2.84 -32.29
C SER A 65 10.12 -4.06 -31.62
N ILE A 66 10.39 -5.12 -32.38
CA ILE A 66 11.09 -6.32 -31.89
C ILE A 66 12.56 -5.99 -31.57
N ALA A 67 13.24 -5.19 -32.39
CA ALA A 67 14.61 -4.77 -32.13
C ALA A 67 14.73 -3.99 -30.80
N ILE A 68 13.77 -3.09 -30.52
CA ILE A 68 13.69 -2.37 -29.25
C ILE A 68 13.44 -3.34 -28.07
N ALA A 69 12.55 -4.32 -28.25
CA ALA A 69 12.27 -5.32 -27.21
C ALA A 69 13.52 -6.15 -26.86
N VAL A 70 14.26 -6.63 -27.87
CA VAL A 70 15.51 -7.38 -27.67
C VAL A 70 16.56 -6.52 -26.97
N MET A 71 16.68 -5.24 -27.32
CA MET A 71 17.57 -4.31 -26.63
C MET A 71 17.23 -4.21 -25.14
N LEU A 72 15.95 -4.13 -24.77
CA LEU A 72 15.52 -4.10 -23.36
C LEU A 72 15.86 -5.39 -22.61
N PHE A 73 15.74 -6.55 -23.26
CA PHE A 73 16.11 -7.83 -22.67
C PHE A 73 17.61 -7.92 -22.40
N ILE A 74 18.45 -7.46 -23.35
CA ILE A 74 19.91 -7.43 -23.18
C ILE A 74 20.29 -6.55 -21.99
N ILE A 75 19.75 -5.33 -21.91
CA ILE A 75 20.02 -4.41 -20.80
C ILE A 75 19.59 -5.02 -19.46
N SER A 76 18.44 -5.69 -19.43
CA SER A 76 17.96 -6.35 -18.21
C SER A 76 18.83 -7.55 -17.81
N GLY A 77 19.35 -8.31 -18.77
CA GLY A 77 20.26 -9.43 -18.50
C GLY A 77 21.58 -8.96 -17.90
N LEU A 78 22.21 -7.94 -18.52
CA LEU A 78 23.46 -7.36 -18.03
C LEU A 78 23.31 -6.72 -16.64
N SER A 79 22.19 -6.04 -16.37
CA SER A 79 21.91 -5.51 -15.01
C SER A 79 21.63 -6.60 -13.97
N GLY A 80 21.35 -7.85 -14.38
CA GLY A 80 21.21 -8.98 -13.46
C GLY A 80 22.56 -9.56 -13.05
N ASP A 81 23.55 -9.50 -13.94
CA ASP A 81 24.87 -10.07 -13.71
C ASP A 81 25.62 -9.41 -12.55
N GLU A 82 25.43 -8.11 -12.36
CA GLU A 82 25.98 -7.36 -11.23
C GLU A 82 25.57 -7.94 -9.87
N TRP A 83 24.39 -8.54 -9.75
CA TRP A 83 23.83 -9.05 -8.49
C TRP A 83 23.96 -10.58 -8.34
N ASN A 84 24.64 -11.24 -9.26
CA ASN A 84 24.80 -12.70 -9.24
C ASN A 84 25.53 -13.20 -7.98
N TYR A 85 26.35 -12.38 -7.33
CA TYR A 85 27.03 -12.73 -6.08
C TYR A 85 26.02 -13.03 -4.95
N LEU A 86 24.90 -12.30 -4.86
CA LEU A 86 23.83 -12.58 -3.89
C LEU A 86 23.18 -13.96 -4.09
N LYS A 87 23.27 -14.53 -5.30
CA LYS A 87 22.69 -15.83 -5.64
C LYS A 87 23.70 -16.97 -5.58
N LYS A 88 24.99 -16.69 -5.80
CA LYS A 88 26.07 -17.67 -5.99
C LYS A 88 27.08 -17.73 -4.84
N GLU A 89 27.21 -16.69 -4.03
CA GLU A 89 28.17 -16.63 -2.91
C GLU A 89 27.47 -16.86 -1.57
N PRO A 90 28.18 -17.40 -0.54
CA PRO A 90 27.64 -17.54 0.80
C PRO A 90 27.53 -16.16 1.45
N CYS A 91 26.32 -15.61 1.47
CA CYS A 91 26.01 -14.31 2.07
C CYS A 91 25.09 -14.51 3.28
N GLU A 92 25.25 -13.70 4.32
CA GLU A 92 24.35 -13.69 5.47
C GLU A 92 23.64 -12.33 5.57
N ILE A 93 22.37 -12.36 5.97
CA ILE A 93 21.53 -11.17 6.10
C ILE A 93 21.05 -11.11 7.54
N ASP A 94 21.12 -9.92 8.12
CA ASP A 94 20.63 -9.66 9.46
C ASP A 94 19.14 -10.04 9.64
N MET A 95 18.79 -10.52 10.83
CA MET A 95 17.45 -11.01 11.17
C MET A 95 16.38 -9.92 11.02
N LEU A 96 16.70 -8.67 11.39
CA LEU A 96 15.78 -7.53 11.26
C LEU A 96 15.47 -7.22 9.79
N THR A 97 16.50 -7.32 8.93
CA THR A 97 16.36 -7.14 7.49
C THR A 97 15.51 -8.25 6.87
N LEU A 98 15.71 -9.50 7.30
CA LEU A 98 14.92 -10.64 6.84
C LEU A 98 13.43 -10.49 7.21
N GLU A 99 13.12 -10.08 8.44
CA GLU A 99 11.74 -9.84 8.86
C GLU A 99 11.09 -8.70 8.08
N THR A 100 11.85 -7.63 7.82
CA THR A 100 11.41 -6.51 6.98
C THR A 100 11.06 -6.97 5.57
N VAL A 101 11.90 -7.81 4.95
CA VAL A 101 11.67 -8.37 3.62
C VAL A 101 10.48 -9.34 3.62
N LYS A 102 10.34 -10.18 4.64
CA LYS A 102 9.17 -11.07 4.81
C LYS A 102 7.87 -10.28 4.95
N LYS A 103 7.88 -9.15 5.69
CA LYS A 103 6.75 -8.22 5.79
C LYS A 103 6.42 -7.60 4.43
N LYS A 104 7.42 -7.09 3.69
CA LYS A 104 7.27 -6.56 2.31
C LYS A 104 6.68 -7.62 1.36
N LYS A 105 7.16 -8.86 1.40
CA LYS A 105 6.64 -9.98 0.60
C LYS A 105 5.20 -10.32 0.96
N ARG A 106 4.86 -10.38 2.26
CA ARG A 106 3.48 -10.65 2.73
C ARG A 106 2.50 -9.60 2.22
N LEU A 107 2.91 -8.34 2.16
CA LEU A 107 2.11 -7.26 1.54
C LEU A 107 2.00 -7.44 0.02
N PHE A 108 3.10 -7.82 -0.65
CA PHE A 108 3.11 -8.06 -2.09
C PHE A 108 2.26 -9.27 -2.52
N LYS A 109 2.09 -10.30 -1.68
CA LYS A 109 1.21 -11.46 -1.98
C LYS A 109 -0.19 -11.05 -2.42
N LYS A 110 -0.78 -10.02 -1.78
CA LYS A 110 -2.09 -9.49 -2.19
C LYS A 110 -2.02 -8.90 -3.60
N THR A 111 -1.00 -8.10 -3.89
CA THR A 111 -0.76 -7.50 -5.20
C THR A 111 -0.54 -8.57 -6.28
N LYS A 112 0.24 -9.62 -6.00
CA LYS A 112 0.46 -10.76 -6.90
C LYS A 112 -0.85 -11.42 -7.30
N ILE A 113 -1.72 -11.73 -6.32
CA ILE A 113 -3.04 -12.33 -6.58
C ILE A 113 -3.87 -11.44 -7.51
N TYR A 114 -3.91 -10.13 -7.26
CA TYR A 114 -4.65 -9.20 -8.12
C TYR A 114 -4.05 -9.09 -9.52
N CYS A 115 -2.73 -9.00 -9.67
CA CYS A 115 -2.07 -8.96 -10.98
C CYS A 115 -2.36 -10.22 -11.80
N VAL A 116 -2.28 -11.40 -11.18
CA VAL A 116 -2.57 -12.67 -11.85
C VAL A 116 -4.05 -12.76 -12.22
N ALA A 117 -4.97 -12.46 -11.29
CA ALA A 117 -6.40 -12.51 -11.56
C ALA A 117 -6.82 -11.54 -12.69
N ILE A 118 -6.32 -10.30 -12.65
CA ILE A 118 -6.59 -9.30 -13.69
C ILE A 118 -5.99 -9.73 -15.03
N GLY A 119 -4.77 -10.27 -15.04
CA GLY A 119 -4.12 -10.77 -16.25
C GLY A 119 -4.91 -11.90 -16.91
N VAL A 120 -5.35 -12.89 -16.13
CA VAL A 120 -6.18 -14.00 -16.63
C VAL A 120 -7.51 -13.49 -17.19
N MET A 121 -8.18 -12.58 -16.47
CA MET A 121 -9.44 -11.99 -16.93
C MET A 121 -9.29 -11.22 -18.23
N LEU A 122 -8.21 -10.42 -18.38
CA LEU A 122 -7.90 -9.70 -19.62
C LEU A 122 -7.68 -10.65 -20.80
N CYS A 123 -6.95 -11.74 -20.59
CA CYS A 123 -6.73 -12.76 -21.62
C CYS A 123 -8.03 -13.47 -22.02
N ILE A 124 -8.91 -13.81 -21.08
CA ILE A 124 -10.21 -14.43 -21.40
C ILE A 124 -11.11 -13.44 -22.15
N VAL A 125 -11.23 -12.21 -21.64
CA VAL A 125 -12.07 -11.16 -22.25
C VAL A 125 -11.55 -10.74 -23.63
N SER A 126 -10.26 -10.91 -23.91
CA SER A 126 -9.64 -10.58 -25.21
C SER A 126 -10.31 -11.25 -26.41
N VAL A 127 -10.93 -12.43 -26.20
CA VAL A 127 -11.57 -13.21 -27.26
C VAL A 127 -12.98 -12.71 -27.57
N VAL A 128 -13.66 -12.09 -26.59
CA VAL A 128 -15.06 -11.68 -26.70
C VAL A 128 -15.30 -10.69 -27.86
N PRO A 129 -14.50 -9.62 -28.03
CA PRO A 129 -14.68 -8.71 -29.18
C PRO A 129 -14.58 -9.44 -30.52
N ASN A 130 -13.64 -10.39 -30.65
CA ASN A 130 -13.38 -11.10 -31.90
C ASN A 130 -14.54 -12.03 -32.31
N ILE A 131 -15.33 -12.51 -31.33
CA ILE A 131 -16.54 -13.30 -31.58
C ILE A 131 -17.72 -12.41 -31.98
N LEU A 132 -17.86 -11.24 -31.33
CA LEU A 132 -19.00 -10.36 -31.53
C LEU A 132 -18.94 -9.55 -32.83
N PHE A 133 -17.75 -9.28 -33.35
CA PHE A 133 -17.55 -8.39 -34.48
C PHE A 133 -16.67 -9.05 -35.56
N ASP A 134 -17.25 -9.29 -36.73
CA ASP A 134 -16.55 -9.86 -37.89
C ASP A 134 -15.79 -8.77 -38.68
N THR A 135 -14.80 -8.13 -38.05
CA THR A 135 -13.92 -7.17 -38.73
C THR A 135 -12.45 -7.42 -38.41
N LYS A 136 -11.59 -7.32 -39.42
CA LYS A 136 -10.13 -7.56 -39.31
C LYS A 136 -9.42 -6.65 -38.30
N ILE A 137 -10.03 -5.51 -37.96
CA ILE A 137 -9.48 -4.52 -37.01
C ILE A 137 -9.67 -5.00 -35.57
N VAL A 138 -10.67 -5.85 -35.29
CA VAL A 138 -10.99 -6.29 -33.93
C VAL A 138 -9.91 -7.20 -33.35
N SER A 139 -9.17 -7.91 -34.20
CA SER A 139 -8.04 -8.74 -33.78
C SER A 139 -6.93 -7.93 -33.09
N ILE A 140 -6.84 -6.62 -33.31
CA ILE A 140 -5.89 -5.73 -32.62
C ILE A 140 -6.18 -5.70 -31.11
N PHE A 141 -7.45 -5.68 -30.70
CA PHE A 141 -7.82 -5.68 -29.30
C PHE A 141 -7.42 -6.97 -28.59
N LEU A 142 -7.41 -8.09 -29.31
CA LEU A 142 -6.96 -9.37 -28.77
C LEU A 142 -5.48 -9.30 -28.38
N PHE A 143 -4.61 -8.90 -29.31
CA PHE A 143 -3.17 -8.79 -29.05
C PHE A 143 -2.86 -7.72 -27.98
N LEU A 144 -3.62 -6.63 -27.94
CA LEU A 144 -3.44 -5.59 -26.92
C LEU A 144 -3.79 -6.10 -25.51
N PHE A 145 -4.96 -6.74 -25.33
CA PHE A 145 -5.38 -7.24 -24.02
C PHE A 145 -4.50 -8.39 -23.54
N VAL A 146 -4.14 -9.32 -24.43
CA VAL A 146 -3.19 -10.39 -24.12
C VAL A 146 -1.83 -9.82 -23.75
N GLY A 147 -1.34 -8.82 -24.50
CA GLY A 147 -0.08 -8.13 -24.19
C GLY A 147 -0.09 -7.54 -22.77
N VAL A 148 -1.15 -6.83 -22.39
CA VAL A 148 -1.27 -6.26 -21.03
C VAL A 148 -1.35 -7.38 -19.97
N GLY A 149 -2.06 -8.47 -20.25
CA GLY A 149 -2.13 -9.62 -19.35
C GLY A 149 -0.77 -10.26 -19.10
N VAL A 150 -0.01 -10.52 -20.16
CA VAL A 150 1.34 -11.10 -20.07
C VAL A 150 2.32 -10.16 -19.37
N PHE A 151 2.24 -8.85 -19.61
CA PHE A 151 3.02 -7.85 -18.86
C PHE A 151 2.81 -7.98 -17.35
N LEU A 152 1.56 -8.11 -16.89
CA LEU A 152 1.22 -8.25 -15.48
C LEU A 152 1.76 -9.56 -14.88
N PHE A 153 1.74 -10.65 -15.64
CA PHE A 153 2.34 -11.92 -15.21
C PHE A 153 3.84 -11.81 -15.02
N ILE A 154 4.55 -11.23 -15.98
CA ILE A 154 6.01 -11.05 -15.90
C ILE A 154 6.38 -10.13 -14.73
N TYR A 155 5.71 -8.98 -14.63
CA TYR A 155 5.96 -8.03 -13.56
C TYR A 155 5.78 -8.67 -12.17
N SER A 156 4.66 -9.36 -11.95
CA SER A 156 4.37 -9.97 -10.65
C SER A 156 5.26 -11.18 -10.34
N SER A 157 5.69 -11.92 -11.36
CA SER A 157 6.55 -13.11 -11.17
C SER A 157 7.97 -12.73 -10.79
N ILE A 158 8.58 -11.74 -11.45
CA ILE A 158 9.96 -11.31 -11.18
C ILE A 158 10.08 -10.73 -9.77
N ILE A 159 9.12 -9.91 -9.35
CA ILE A 159 9.13 -9.31 -8.00
C ILE A 159 8.91 -10.36 -6.91
N ASP A 160 8.04 -11.35 -7.13
CA ASP A 160 7.86 -12.41 -6.14
C ASP A 160 9.13 -13.27 -6.02
N SER A 161 9.75 -13.59 -7.16
CA SER A 161 11.02 -14.32 -7.23
C SER A 161 12.16 -13.58 -6.53
N SER A 162 12.26 -12.25 -6.65
CA SER A 162 13.32 -11.50 -5.96
C SER A 162 13.17 -11.50 -4.44
N TYR A 163 11.93 -11.56 -3.93
CA TYR A 163 11.70 -11.77 -2.50
C TYR A 163 12.02 -13.20 -2.05
N ASP A 164 11.73 -14.22 -2.88
CA ASP A 164 12.17 -15.60 -2.63
C ASP A 164 13.70 -15.69 -2.59
N ASP A 165 14.39 -15.09 -3.55
CA ASP A 165 15.85 -15.09 -3.64
C ASP A 165 16.50 -14.54 -2.36
N VAL A 166 16.00 -13.40 -1.85
CA VAL A 166 16.52 -12.79 -0.62
C VAL A 166 16.25 -13.63 0.63
N ILE A 167 15.09 -14.29 0.72
CA ILE A 167 14.76 -15.16 1.86
C ILE A 167 15.60 -16.44 1.83
N ALA A 168 15.82 -16.99 0.63
CA ALA A 168 16.58 -18.21 0.41
C ALA A 168 18.07 -18.08 0.82
N ILE A 169 18.62 -16.86 0.82
CA ILE A 169 20.01 -16.60 1.26
C ILE A 169 20.22 -17.12 2.70
N ASN A 170 19.30 -16.85 3.63
CA ASN A 170 19.45 -17.31 5.00
C ASN A 170 19.09 -18.80 5.19
N GLU A 171 18.21 -19.34 4.34
CA GLU A 171 17.87 -20.78 4.38
C GLU A 171 19.05 -21.65 3.90
N LYS A 172 19.76 -21.21 2.84
CA LYS A 172 20.98 -21.87 2.34
C LYS A 172 22.10 -21.91 3.40
N ASN A 173 22.22 -20.87 4.23
CA ASN A 173 23.21 -20.85 5.31
C ASN A 173 22.87 -21.82 6.44
N LYS A 174 21.59 -22.01 6.79
CA LYS A 174 21.20 -23.01 7.79
C LYS A 174 21.61 -24.41 7.39
N GLU A 175 21.51 -24.77 6.11
CA GLU A 175 22.03 -26.04 5.60
C GLU A 175 23.55 -26.11 5.62
N PHE A 176 24.24 -25.00 5.31
CA PHE A 176 25.70 -24.91 5.38
C PHE A 176 26.23 -25.11 6.82
N TYR A 177 25.65 -24.44 7.82
CA TYR A 177 26.03 -24.60 9.23
C TYR A 177 25.66 -25.99 9.77
N LYS A 178 24.49 -26.53 9.41
CA LYS A 178 24.08 -27.89 9.79
C LYS A 178 25.00 -28.96 9.20
N ASN A 179 25.45 -28.78 7.97
CA ASN A 179 26.45 -29.66 7.35
C ASN A 179 27.84 -29.48 7.99
N LYS A 180 28.26 -28.26 8.30
CA LYS A 180 29.57 -27.98 8.94
C LYS A 180 29.64 -28.56 10.35
N GLU A 181 28.58 -28.46 11.15
CA GLU A 181 28.48 -29.13 12.45
C GLU A 181 28.46 -30.66 12.33
N PHE A 182 27.78 -31.21 11.32
CA PHE A 182 27.81 -32.66 11.05
C PHE A 182 29.22 -33.17 10.72
N TYR A 183 30.00 -32.43 9.91
CA TYR A 183 31.39 -32.77 9.59
C TYR A 183 32.38 -32.49 10.74
N LYS A 184 32.03 -31.63 11.69
CA LYS A 184 32.81 -31.35 12.90
C LYS A 184 32.54 -32.41 13.97
N ASN A 185 31.27 -32.74 14.24
CA ASN A 185 30.89 -33.88 15.08
C ASN A 185 31.45 -35.20 14.54
N LYS A 186 31.47 -35.44 13.22
CA LYS A 186 32.07 -36.66 12.68
C LYS A 186 33.61 -36.72 12.80
N ARG A 187 34.28 -35.57 12.99
CA ARG A 187 35.72 -35.48 13.27
C ARG A 187 36.03 -35.62 14.76
N ASP A 188 35.15 -35.14 15.62
CA ASP A 188 35.34 -35.15 17.08
C ASP A 188 34.82 -36.46 17.73
N PHE A 189 34.01 -37.26 17.03
CA PHE A 189 33.57 -38.62 17.45
C PHE A 189 34.49 -39.75 16.96
N GLY A 190 35.76 -39.45 16.73
CA GLY A 190 36.83 -40.44 16.61
C GLY A 190 37.61 -40.55 17.91
N ASN A 191 36.94 -40.95 19.00
CA ASN A 191 37.43 -41.71 20.17
C ASN A 191 36.58 -41.39 21.42
N ASP A 192 36.09 -42.48 22.01
CA ASP A 192 35.44 -42.65 23.32
C ASP A 192 33.93 -42.32 23.50
N GLU A 193 33.22 -43.40 23.84
CA GLU A 193 31.83 -43.48 24.25
C GLU A 193 31.66 -43.06 25.72
N SER A 194 30.90 -41.99 25.99
CA SER A 194 30.07 -41.87 27.20
C SER A 194 29.20 -40.61 27.19
N PHE A 195 27.88 -40.82 27.19
CA PHE A 195 26.80 -40.04 27.83
C PHE A 195 26.98 -38.52 28.09
N GLU A 196 26.12 -37.68 27.49
CA GLU A 196 24.96 -37.05 28.15
C GLU A 196 24.25 -36.05 27.21
N GLU A 197 22.94 -36.23 27.05
CA GLU A 197 22.08 -35.33 26.31
C GLU A 197 21.69 -34.14 27.21
N LYS A 198 22.38 -32.99 27.08
CA LYS A 198 21.97 -31.72 27.72
C LYS A 198 21.18 -30.85 26.74
N LYS A 199 19.86 -30.79 26.96
CA LYS A 199 18.98 -29.70 26.47
C LYS A 199 19.29 -28.41 27.23
N VAL A 200 19.44 -27.31 26.51
CA VAL A 200 19.30 -25.93 27.05
C VAL A 200 18.52 -25.09 26.04
N TYR A 201 17.41 -24.52 26.50
CA TYR A 201 16.72 -23.39 25.89
C TYR A 201 17.04 -22.13 26.69
N GLU A 202 17.01 -20.98 25.99
CA GLU A 202 16.87 -19.59 26.47
C GLU A 202 18.00 -18.97 27.31
N GLN A 203 18.58 -17.86 26.83
CA GLN A 203 18.21 -16.47 27.18
C GLN A 203 19.37 -15.53 26.76
N ASP A 204 19.06 -14.37 26.18
CA ASP A 204 19.67 -13.09 26.59
C ASP A 204 19.14 -11.91 25.76
N SER A 205 18.16 -11.25 26.37
CA SER A 205 17.84 -9.84 26.22
C SER A 205 18.89 -8.96 26.92
N ALA A 206 19.10 -7.76 26.38
CA ALA A 206 19.72 -6.56 26.97
C ALA A 206 21.22 -6.32 26.69
N PHE A 207 21.48 -5.58 25.60
CA PHE A 207 22.48 -4.52 25.61
C PHE A 207 21.79 -3.24 25.12
N GLU A 208 21.50 -2.35 26.06
CA GLU A 208 20.82 -1.07 25.86
C GLU A 208 21.75 0.00 25.28
N GLU A 209 21.10 0.80 24.42
CA GLU A 209 21.17 2.26 24.32
C GLU A 209 22.34 3.02 23.68
N ASN A 210 21.87 4.04 22.93
CA ASN A 210 22.48 5.31 22.53
C ASN A 210 23.29 5.37 21.22
N LYS A 211 22.61 5.70 20.11
CA LYS A 211 22.45 7.10 19.67
C LYS A 211 21.67 7.26 18.34
N ALA A 212 20.56 7.97 18.44
CA ALA A 212 20.16 9.14 17.65
C ALA A 212 20.07 9.04 16.11
N TYR A 213 18.79 9.12 15.68
CA TYR A 213 18.22 10.12 14.77
C TYR A 213 18.48 10.07 13.25
N ASN A 214 17.33 10.21 12.59
CA ASN A 214 17.06 10.74 11.26
C ASN A 214 17.45 9.85 10.07
N GLN A 215 16.46 9.51 9.24
CA GLN A 215 16.18 10.30 8.02
C GLN A 215 15.26 9.55 7.05
N TYR A 216 14.00 9.98 7.03
CA TYR A 216 13.10 10.13 5.87
C TYR A 216 12.81 8.94 4.93
N ASP A 217 11.53 8.55 4.95
CA ASP A 217 10.58 8.81 3.85
C ASP A 217 11.12 8.63 2.42
N PHE A 218 11.01 7.41 1.89
CA PHE A 218 11.12 7.16 0.44
C PHE A 218 10.25 5.98 -0.02
N ALA A 219 8.94 6.02 0.27
CA ALA A 219 7.99 5.07 -0.33
C ALA A 219 6.78 5.73 -1.02
N THR A 220 6.68 7.06 -1.02
CA THR A 220 5.50 7.77 -1.58
C THR A 220 5.77 8.50 -2.90
N LYS A 221 7.01 8.55 -3.42
CA LYS A 221 7.35 9.37 -4.60
C LYS A 221 7.92 8.58 -5.78
N LYS A 222 7.19 7.58 -6.28
CA LYS A 222 7.35 7.14 -7.68
C LYS A 222 6.11 6.51 -8.32
N ARG A 223 4.92 6.78 -7.77
CA ARG A 223 3.63 6.28 -8.28
C ARG A 223 2.94 7.25 -9.25
N GLY A 224 3.73 8.08 -9.95
CA GLY A 224 3.27 9.11 -10.88
C GLY A 224 3.40 8.71 -12.36
N ASN A 225 4.42 7.94 -12.73
CA ASN A 225 4.70 7.65 -14.14
C ASN A 225 3.92 6.43 -14.67
N GLU A 226 3.63 5.44 -13.83
CA GLU A 226 2.81 4.28 -14.21
C GLU A 226 1.34 4.67 -14.46
N LYS A 227 0.80 5.60 -13.66
CA LYS A 227 -0.56 6.15 -13.88
C LYS A 227 -0.64 6.97 -15.16
N LYS A 228 0.41 7.71 -15.50
CA LYS A 228 0.50 8.48 -16.75
C LYS A 228 0.61 7.56 -17.96
N PHE A 229 1.37 6.46 -17.87
CA PHE A 229 1.49 5.48 -18.96
C PHE A 229 0.17 4.75 -19.23
N ILE A 230 -0.54 4.31 -18.17
CA ILE A 230 -1.88 3.71 -18.29
C ILE A 230 -2.88 4.72 -18.88
N TRP A 231 -2.80 6.00 -18.50
CA TRP A 231 -3.63 7.05 -19.08
C TRP A 231 -3.30 7.31 -20.55
N LEU A 232 -2.02 7.27 -20.93
CA LEU A 232 -1.54 7.50 -22.29
C LEU A 232 -1.98 6.37 -23.23
N VAL A 233 -1.94 5.11 -22.77
CA VAL A 233 -2.46 3.95 -23.54
C VAL A 233 -3.98 4.02 -23.71
N ILE A 234 -4.72 4.46 -22.68
CA ILE A 234 -6.18 4.65 -22.76
C ILE A 234 -6.54 5.82 -23.68
N ILE A 235 -5.83 6.95 -23.61
CA ILE A 235 -5.99 8.07 -24.54
C ILE A 235 -5.66 7.64 -25.96
N CYS A 236 -4.61 6.84 -26.17
CA CYS A 236 -4.26 6.33 -27.50
C CYS A 236 -5.37 5.41 -28.06
N CYS A 237 -5.99 4.58 -27.22
CA CYS A 237 -7.19 3.81 -27.57
C CYS A 237 -8.41 4.71 -27.90
N ILE A 238 -8.58 5.82 -27.18
CA ILE A 238 -9.65 6.81 -27.44
C ILE A 238 -9.39 7.55 -28.77
N CYS A 239 -8.16 7.98 -29.03
CA CYS A 239 -7.77 8.66 -30.26
C CYS A 239 -7.90 7.77 -31.50
N LEU A 240 -7.61 6.46 -31.38
CA LEU A 240 -7.81 5.49 -32.47
C LEU A 240 -9.28 5.11 -32.67
N GLY A 241 -10.10 5.11 -31.61
CA GLY A 241 -11.54 4.87 -31.68
C GLY A 241 -12.36 6.03 -32.28
N MET A 242 -11.82 7.25 -32.30
CA MET A 242 -12.51 8.44 -32.81
C MET A 242 -12.50 8.57 -34.35
N TYR A 243 -11.69 7.78 -35.08
CA TYR A 243 -11.47 8.02 -36.51
C TYR A 243 -12.51 7.38 -37.46
N LYS A 244 -13.39 6.48 -36.98
CA LYS A 244 -14.50 5.97 -37.81
C LYS A 244 -15.79 5.80 -37.01
N ASN A 245 -16.78 6.62 -37.37
CA ASN A 245 -18.21 6.60 -37.03
C ASN A 245 -18.75 5.25 -36.52
N PHE A 246 -18.56 4.97 -35.24
CA PHE A 246 -19.20 3.86 -34.56
C PHE A 246 -19.91 4.41 -33.32
N SER A 247 -21.24 4.47 -33.38
CA SER A 247 -22.08 4.65 -32.19
C SER A 247 -21.96 3.39 -31.33
N ILE A 248 -20.89 3.37 -30.53
CA ILE A 248 -20.71 2.42 -29.44
C ILE A 248 -21.83 2.74 -28.44
N PRO A 249 -22.62 1.74 -27.96
CA PRO A 249 -23.49 1.98 -26.82
C PRO A 249 -22.55 2.46 -25.73
N THR A 250 -22.70 3.71 -25.31
CA THR A 250 -21.80 4.33 -24.34
C THR A 250 -21.80 3.44 -23.11
N PHE A 251 -20.82 2.54 -23.02
CA PHE A 251 -20.49 1.86 -21.79
C PHE A 251 -19.93 2.98 -20.96
N SER A 252 -20.85 3.64 -20.25
CA SER A 252 -20.58 4.67 -19.29
C SER A 252 -19.71 4.01 -18.24
N TYR A 253 -18.40 4.06 -18.46
CA TYR A 253 -17.46 4.09 -17.37
C TYR A 253 -17.97 5.28 -16.55
N LYS A 254 -18.77 4.99 -15.52
CA LYS A 254 -19.17 5.99 -14.55
C LYS A 254 -17.87 6.50 -13.98
N LYS A 255 -17.33 7.55 -14.60
CA LYS A 255 -16.30 8.39 -14.03
C LYS A 255 -16.90 8.76 -12.70
N PHE A 256 -16.41 8.17 -11.62
CA PHE A 256 -16.84 8.51 -10.27
C PHE A 256 -16.44 9.97 -10.10
N LYS A 257 -17.35 10.85 -10.50
CA LYS A 257 -17.21 12.30 -10.42
C LYS A 257 -17.16 12.57 -8.92
N SER A 258 -15.97 12.92 -8.44
CA SER A 258 -15.80 13.45 -7.09
C SER A 258 -16.27 14.89 -7.11
N ILE A 259 -17.12 15.23 -6.16
CA ILE A 259 -17.52 16.61 -5.91
C ILE A 259 -16.70 17.12 -4.73
N SER A 260 -16.09 18.29 -4.91
CA SER A 260 -15.59 19.08 -3.80
C SER A 260 -16.68 20.09 -3.46
N LYS A 261 -17.13 20.12 -2.22
CA LYS A 261 -18.16 21.06 -1.78
C LYS A 261 -17.75 21.66 -0.44
N THR A 262 -17.91 22.98 -0.35
CA THR A 262 -17.89 23.71 0.92
C THR A 262 -19.33 23.94 1.35
N VAL A 263 -19.63 23.61 2.59
CA VAL A 263 -20.91 23.86 3.23
C VAL A 263 -20.67 24.89 4.33
N ASP A 264 -20.97 26.14 4.02
CA ASP A 264 -20.94 27.23 4.99
C ASP A 264 -22.17 27.14 5.89
N LEU A 265 -21.95 27.11 7.21
CA LEU A 265 -23.02 26.88 8.19
C LEU A 265 -23.45 28.17 8.93
N LYS A 266 -23.07 29.33 8.39
CA LYS A 266 -23.40 30.72 8.78
C LYS A 266 -23.93 30.89 10.22
N ASN A 267 -23.07 31.42 11.09
CA ASN A 267 -23.36 31.97 12.43
C ASN A 267 -24.17 31.13 13.42
N ASN A 268 -24.25 29.81 13.20
CA ASN A 268 -24.84 28.91 14.17
C ASN A 268 -23.80 28.48 15.21
N LYS A 269 -23.98 28.93 16.46
CA LYS A 269 -23.23 28.39 17.60
C LYS A 269 -23.66 26.94 17.82
N ILE A 270 -22.83 25.99 17.38
CA ILE A 270 -23.06 24.57 17.67
C ILE A 270 -22.46 24.21 19.03
N LYS A 271 -23.09 23.24 19.69
CA LYS A 271 -22.57 22.62 20.91
C LYS A 271 -22.15 21.17 20.69
N LYS A 272 -22.65 20.53 19.63
CA LYS A 272 -22.43 19.09 19.41
C LYS A 272 -22.09 18.77 17.96
N ILE A 273 -21.26 17.76 17.78
CA ILE A 273 -20.99 17.13 16.47
C ILE A 273 -21.39 15.66 16.58
N ASP A 274 -22.21 15.21 15.63
CA ASP A 274 -22.61 13.81 15.50
C ASP A 274 -22.38 13.38 14.04
N ALA A 275 -21.35 12.56 13.83
CA ALA A 275 -20.97 12.04 12.52
C ALA A 275 -21.10 10.52 12.45
N LYS A 276 -21.80 10.02 11.42
CA LYS A 276 -21.86 8.59 11.09
C LYS A 276 -21.57 8.39 9.62
N ILE A 277 -20.38 7.87 9.33
CA ILE A 277 -19.83 7.73 7.97
C ILE A 277 -19.26 6.31 7.84
N ASN A 278 -19.41 5.63 6.71
CA ASN A 278 -18.80 4.31 6.53
C ASN A 278 -17.36 4.42 6.04
N ILE A 279 -17.08 5.34 5.11
CA ILE A 279 -15.76 5.47 4.51
C ILE A 279 -15.32 6.93 4.35
N GLY A 280 -14.10 7.22 4.79
CA GLY A 280 -13.41 8.48 4.53
C GLY A 280 -12.74 9.08 5.76
N ASP A 281 -11.72 9.89 5.52
CA ASP A 281 -10.93 10.50 6.58
C ASP A 281 -11.62 11.80 7.04
N ILE A 282 -11.65 12.03 8.36
CA ILE A 282 -12.33 13.17 8.98
C ILE A 282 -11.33 13.95 9.83
N THR A 283 -11.06 15.19 9.42
CA THR A 283 -10.25 16.12 10.21
C THR A 283 -11.14 17.18 10.86
N ILE A 284 -11.00 17.39 12.17
CA ILE A 284 -11.56 18.53 12.89
C ILE A 284 -10.42 19.48 13.22
N LYS A 285 -10.56 20.75 12.87
CA LYS A 285 -9.56 21.77 13.20
C LYS A 285 -10.18 23.14 13.41
N ASN A 286 -9.41 24.02 14.01
CA ASN A 286 -9.83 25.40 14.16
C ASN A 286 -9.87 26.15 12.82
N GLY A 287 -10.82 27.06 12.68
CA GLY A 287 -10.91 28.00 11.56
C GLY A 287 -11.67 29.25 11.95
N ASP A 288 -11.74 30.24 11.06
CA ASP A 288 -12.39 31.52 11.34
C ASP A 288 -13.92 31.40 11.41
N GLU A 289 -14.48 30.47 10.64
CA GLU A 289 -15.92 30.26 10.51
C GLU A 289 -16.28 28.78 10.63
N LEU A 290 -17.52 28.50 11.07
CA LEU A 290 -18.08 27.16 11.05
C LEU A 290 -18.41 26.75 9.61
N LYS A 291 -17.61 25.84 9.06
CA LYS A 291 -17.81 25.27 7.73
C LYS A 291 -17.38 23.81 7.66
N VAL A 292 -17.95 23.08 6.71
CA VAL A 292 -17.52 21.72 6.39
C VAL A 292 -17.11 21.66 4.93
N GLU A 293 -15.86 21.30 4.69
CA GLU A 293 -15.31 21.04 3.36
C GLU A 293 -15.20 19.54 3.17
N TYR A 294 -15.60 19.03 2.02
CA TYR A 294 -15.40 17.61 1.73
C TYR A 294 -15.22 17.35 0.24
N LYS A 295 -14.52 16.26 -0.04
CA LYS A 295 -14.30 15.72 -1.37
C LYS A 295 -14.72 14.27 -1.38
N TYR A 296 -15.88 13.99 -1.97
CA TYR A 296 -16.49 12.66 -2.00
C TYR A 296 -16.97 12.33 -3.43
N PRO A 297 -17.02 11.06 -3.85
CA PRO A 297 -17.73 10.69 -5.07
C PRO A 297 -19.21 11.03 -4.92
N ILE A 298 -19.85 11.58 -5.96
CA ILE A 298 -21.26 12.05 -5.91
C ILE A 298 -22.21 11.03 -5.25
N LYS A 299 -21.98 9.74 -5.50
CA LYS A 299 -22.79 8.64 -4.96
C LYS A 299 -22.72 8.49 -3.42
N TYR A 300 -21.64 8.95 -2.79
CA TYR A 300 -21.39 8.82 -1.34
C TYR A 300 -21.39 10.19 -0.65
N GLN A 301 -21.97 11.21 -1.29
CA GLN A 301 -22.02 12.55 -0.73
C GLN A 301 -22.66 12.51 0.68
N PRO A 302 -21.98 13.06 1.69
CA PRO A 302 -22.56 13.15 3.02
C PRO A 302 -23.71 14.17 3.03
N LYS A 303 -24.78 13.85 3.75
CA LYS A 303 -25.80 14.81 4.15
C LYS A 303 -25.31 15.53 5.40
N ILE A 304 -25.11 16.83 5.26
CA ILE A 304 -24.62 17.71 6.31
C ILE A 304 -25.73 18.72 6.61
N GLY A 305 -26.01 18.96 7.89
CA GLY A 305 -26.92 20.00 8.31
C GLY A 305 -26.90 20.19 9.82
N ILE A 306 -27.48 21.30 10.26
CA ILE A 306 -27.62 21.61 11.68
C ILE A 306 -29.03 21.25 12.12
N LYS A 307 -29.14 20.54 13.25
CA LYS A 307 -30.40 20.28 13.94
C LYS A 307 -30.28 20.79 15.36
N LYS A 308 -31.02 21.84 15.70
CA LYS A 308 -30.85 22.59 16.97
C LYS A 308 -29.39 23.05 17.07
N ASP A 309 -28.64 22.58 18.07
CA ASP A 309 -27.22 22.94 18.27
C ASP A 309 -26.25 21.82 17.86
N THR A 310 -26.73 20.84 17.07
CA THR A 310 -25.94 19.68 16.65
C THR A 310 -25.63 19.75 15.15
N LEU A 311 -24.35 19.76 14.80
CA LEU A 311 -23.88 19.47 13.45
C LEU A 311 -24.04 17.98 13.19
N VAL A 312 -24.94 17.62 12.29
CA VAL A 312 -25.25 16.23 11.94
C VAL A 312 -24.68 15.91 10.57
N ILE A 313 -23.82 14.89 10.53
CA ILE A 313 -23.19 14.38 9.31
C ILE A 313 -23.56 12.91 9.13
N ARG A 314 -24.15 12.57 7.98
CA ARG A 314 -24.62 11.21 7.66
C ARG A 314 -24.27 10.85 6.24
N GLU A 315 -23.70 9.67 6.03
CA GLU A 315 -23.55 9.13 4.68
C GLU A 315 -24.91 8.70 4.10
N GLN A 316 -25.17 9.02 2.82
CA GLN A 316 -26.45 8.72 2.17
C GLN A 316 -26.55 7.27 1.64
N TYR A 317 -25.41 6.61 1.37
CA TYR A 317 -25.39 5.34 0.66
C TYR A 317 -25.08 4.17 1.59
N ASN A 318 -26.10 3.36 1.88
CA ASN A 318 -26.02 2.22 2.80
C ASN A 318 -26.15 0.85 2.09
N LYS A 319 -25.47 0.62 0.96
CA LYS A 319 -25.39 -0.73 0.36
C LYS A 319 -24.09 -1.43 0.75
N LYS A 320 -24.22 -2.67 1.23
CA LYS A 320 -23.18 -3.57 1.76
C LYS A 320 -22.00 -3.87 0.81
N ASN A 321 -22.11 -3.57 -0.48
CA ASN A 321 -21.05 -3.81 -1.47
C ASN A 321 -20.37 -2.50 -1.87
N ILE A 322 -19.40 -2.07 -1.06
CA ILE A 322 -18.63 -0.84 -1.28
C ILE A 322 -17.35 -1.22 -2.05
N ASN A 323 -17.33 -0.92 -3.36
CA ASN A 323 -16.13 -1.04 -4.20
C ASN A 323 -15.41 0.33 -4.29
N LEU A 324 -15.10 0.94 -3.13
CA LEU A 324 -14.47 2.27 -3.04
C LEU A 324 -12.97 2.19 -2.77
N LYS A 325 -12.23 3.07 -3.44
CA LYS A 325 -10.82 3.36 -3.13
C LYS A 325 -10.78 4.46 -2.05
N LYS A 326 -10.05 4.24 -0.95
CA LYS A 326 -9.89 5.14 0.22
C LYS A 326 -9.57 6.59 -0.17
N ASN A 327 -8.67 6.81 -1.15
CA ASN A 327 -8.14 8.13 -1.59
C ASN A 327 -9.14 9.08 -2.31
N LYS A 328 -10.43 9.02 -2.00
CA LYS A 328 -11.47 9.83 -2.65
C LYS A 328 -12.54 10.38 -1.69
N CYS A 329 -12.42 10.12 -0.39
CA CYS A 329 -13.40 10.51 0.62
C CYS A 329 -12.65 11.18 1.78
N GLU A 330 -12.58 12.51 1.74
CA GLU A 330 -11.89 13.35 2.74
C GLU A 330 -12.85 14.45 3.18
N MET A 331 -12.90 14.73 4.48
CA MET A 331 -13.74 15.75 5.09
C MET A 331 -12.96 16.55 6.12
N THR A 332 -13.11 17.86 6.09
CA THR A 332 -12.57 18.77 7.09
C THR A 332 -13.68 19.61 7.70
N ILE A 333 -13.81 19.58 9.02
CA ILE A 333 -14.75 20.38 9.80
C ILE A 333 -13.95 21.50 10.47
N TYR A 334 -14.29 22.75 10.13
CA TYR A 334 -13.65 23.93 10.70
C TYR A 334 -14.54 24.47 11.81
N ILE A 335 -13.96 24.68 13.00
CA ILE A 335 -14.67 25.20 14.18
C ILE A 335 -14.01 26.52 14.62
N PRO A 336 -14.79 27.58 14.87
CA PRO A 336 -14.28 28.80 15.50
C PRO A 336 -13.61 28.54 16.85
N GLN A 337 -12.41 29.10 17.06
CA GLN A 337 -11.58 28.85 18.26
C GLN A 337 -12.28 29.13 19.60
N GLU A 338 -13.22 30.07 19.60
CA GLU A 338 -13.95 30.50 20.80
C GLU A 338 -15.05 29.51 21.23
N ILE A 339 -15.36 28.50 20.40
CA ILE A 339 -16.44 27.55 20.67
C ILE A 339 -15.91 26.36 21.47
N LYS A 340 -16.42 26.21 22.70
CA LYS A 340 -16.35 24.95 23.45
C LYS A 340 -17.49 24.03 23.01
N LEU A 341 -17.16 22.82 22.56
CA LEU A 341 -18.15 21.80 22.24
C LEU A 341 -18.48 20.97 23.47
N ASP A 342 -19.76 20.68 23.68
CA ASP A 342 -20.23 19.78 24.73
C ASP A 342 -19.90 18.33 24.38
N ILE A 343 -20.19 17.91 23.14
CA ILE A 343 -20.07 16.51 22.71
C ILE A 343 -19.60 16.42 21.26
N VAL A 344 -18.57 15.61 21.00
CA VAL A 344 -18.22 15.11 19.67
C VAL A 344 -18.41 13.60 19.68
N SER A 345 -19.26 13.08 18.80
CA SER A 345 -19.51 11.65 18.65
C SER A 345 -19.34 11.25 17.19
N MET A 346 -18.42 10.33 16.91
CA MET A 346 -18.11 9.90 15.55
C MET A 346 -18.08 8.38 15.44
N ASN A 347 -18.81 7.83 14.47
CA ASN A 347 -18.76 6.42 14.10
C ASN A 347 -18.26 6.30 12.66
N LEU A 348 -17.11 5.63 12.49
CA LEU A 348 -16.44 5.45 11.21
C LEU A 348 -16.03 3.98 11.00
N ASN A 349 -16.38 3.38 9.86
CA ASN A 349 -15.99 1.99 9.60
C ASN A 349 -14.62 1.86 8.92
N LEU A 350 -14.25 2.79 8.03
CA LEU A 350 -12.98 2.78 7.32
C LEU A 350 -12.50 4.20 7.06
N GLY A 351 -11.36 4.57 7.62
CA GLY A 351 -10.81 5.92 7.49
C GLY A 351 -10.27 6.42 8.82
N ASP A 352 -9.48 7.47 8.73
CA ASP A 352 -8.72 7.99 9.87
C ASP A 352 -9.43 9.23 10.42
N VAL A 353 -9.28 9.48 11.72
CA VAL A 353 -9.85 10.64 12.41
C VAL A 353 -8.73 11.46 13.02
N GLU A 354 -8.72 12.74 12.70
CA GLU A 354 -7.73 13.70 13.22
C GLU A 354 -8.48 14.85 13.88
N ILE A 355 -8.14 15.20 15.14
CA ILE A 355 -8.74 16.32 15.86
C ILE A 355 -7.65 17.22 16.39
N ASN A 356 -7.56 18.44 15.84
CA ASN A 356 -6.48 19.36 16.13
C ASN A 356 -6.98 20.60 16.88
N ASN A 357 -6.36 20.86 18.04
CA ASN A 357 -6.47 22.08 18.81
C ASN A 357 -7.91 22.46 19.21
N SER A 358 -8.68 21.52 19.75
CA SER A 358 -10.10 21.75 20.10
C SER A 358 -10.36 21.77 21.61
N THR A 359 -11.43 22.45 22.04
CA THR A 359 -11.92 22.38 23.43
C THR A 359 -13.25 21.63 23.48
N ILE A 360 -13.25 20.40 23.97
CA ILE A 360 -14.39 19.47 23.90
C ILE A 360 -14.67 18.85 25.27
N SER A 361 -15.87 18.99 25.81
CA SER A 361 -16.22 18.32 27.07
C SER A 361 -16.21 16.80 26.96
N LYS A 362 -16.89 16.23 25.96
CA LYS A 362 -16.92 14.78 25.76
C LYS A 362 -16.63 14.38 24.32
N CYS A 363 -15.53 13.68 24.09
CA CYS A 363 -15.16 13.13 22.78
C CYS A 363 -15.36 11.61 22.78
N GLU A 364 -16.20 11.10 21.87
CA GLU A 364 -16.47 9.67 21.69
C GLU A 364 -16.21 9.26 20.23
N LEU A 365 -15.17 8.45 20.01
CA LEU A 365 -14.79 7.93 18.70
C LEU A 365 -14.99 6.42 18.67
N ASN A 366 -15.78 5.92 17.71
CA ASN A 366 -15.92 4.49 17.44
C ASN A 366 -15.44 4.21 16.01
N LEU A 367 -14.23 3.66 15.90
CA LEU A 367 -13.54 3.35 14.65
C LEU A 367 -13.44 1.83 14.49
N LYS A 368 -13.47 1.33 13.25
CA LYS A 368 -13.23 -0.10 12.98
C LYS A 368 -11.91 -0.35 12.26
N LEU A 369 -11.56 0.48 11.28
CA LEU A 369 -10.36 0.33 10.47
C LEU A 369 -9.82 1.74 10.15
N GLY A 370 -8.73 2.12 10.80
CA GLY A 370 -8.09 3.42 10.63
C GLY A 370 -7.61 3.98 11.97
N ASP A 371 -6.86 5.05 11.89
CA ASP A 371 -6.14 5.60 13.04
C ASP A 371 -6.92 6.75 13.68
N ALA A 372 -6.70 6.98 14.98
CA ALA A 372 -7.25 8.12 15.70
C ALA A 372 -6.12 9.00 16.22
N GLU A 373 -6.09 10.24 15.78
CA GLU A 373 -5.10 11.22 16.20
C GLU A 373 -5.80 12.42 16.85
N ILE A 374 -5.40 12.75 18.07
CA ILE A 374 -5.87 13.94 18.78
C ILE A 374 -4.66 14.78 19.18
N GLU A 375 -4.41 15.85 18.45
CA GLU A 375 -3.31 16.77 18.74
C GLU A 375 -3.81 18.06 19.37
N ARG A 376 -3.26 18.42 20.53
CA ARG A 376 -3.48 19.72 21.21
C ARG A 376 -4.95 19.95 21.60
N GLY A 377 -5.15 20.88 22.54
CA GLY A 377 -6.47 21.23 23.05
C GLY A 377 -6.80 20.59 24.40
N LYS A 378 -8.04 20.77 24.85
CA LYS A 378 -8.50 20.48 26.21
C LYS A 378 -9.79 19.66 26.21
N TYR A 379 -9.76 18.55 26.93
CA TYR A 379 -10.84 17.57 26.95
C TYR A 379 -11.28 17.22 28.37
N ASP A 380 -12.59 17.21 28.68
CA ASP A 380 -13.03 16.71 30.00
C ASP A 380 -13.03 15.17 30.01
N SER A 381 -13.47 14.53 28.92
CA SER A 381 -13.42 13.08 28.73
C SER A 381 -13.18 12.69 27.27
N ILE A 382 -12.21 11.79 27.06
CA ILE A 382 -11.93 11.14 25.77
C ILE A 382 -12.29 9.67 25.87
N LYS A 383 -13.07 9.17 24.92
CA LYS A 383 -13.36 7.74 24.76
C LYS A 383 -13.13 7.32 23.31
N ILE A 384 -12.22 6.38 23.09
CA ILE A 384 -11.88 5.86 21.78
C ILE A 384 -12.04 4.33 21.82
N VAL A 385 -12.81 3.80 20.88
CA VAL A 385 -12.90 2.37 20.61
C VAL A 385 -12.46 2.18 19.17
N ASN A 386 -11.31 1.53 18.96
CA ASN A 386 -10.79 1.17 17.66
C ASN A 386 -10.63 -0.34 17.56
N ASN A 387 -11.00 -0.95 16.44
CA ASN A 387 -10.73 -2.37 16.24
C ASN A 387 -9.36 -2.59 15.61
N VAL A 388 -8.97 -1.76 14.64
CA VAL A 388 -7.69 -1.91 13.92
C VAL A 388 -7.15 -0.56 13.51
N GLY A 389 -5.96 -0.23 13.97
CA GLY A 389 -5.26 1.04 13.73
C GLY A 389 -4.73 1.62 15.03
N ASP A 390 -3.83 2.58 14.91
CA ASP A 390 -3.13 3.16 16.05
C ASP A 390 -3.96 4.32 16.64
N VAL A 391 -3.71 4.62 17.91
CA VAL A 391 -4.40 5.69 18.63
C VAL A 391 -3.38 6.59 19.31
N ASP A 392 -3.27 7.81 18.80
CA ASP A 392 -2.31 8.80 19.26
C ASP A 392 -3.05 10.00 19.89
N VAL A 393 -2.74 10.30 21.15
CA VAL A 393 -3.38 11.38 21.90
C VAL A 393 -2.32 12.27 22.55
N SER A 394 -2.02 13.39 21.88
CA SER A 394 -1.10 14.43 22.37
C SER A 394 -1.87 15.67 22.85
N ALA A 395 -2.67 15.53 23.93
CA ALA A 395 -3.58 16.57 24.42
C ALA A 395 -3.77 16.61 25.95
N GLU A 396 -4.41 17.67 26.47
CA GLU A 396 -4.80 17.76 27.89
C GLU A 396 -6.19 17.14 28.11
N PHE A 397 -6.31 16.19 29.03
CA PHE A 397 -7.59 15.57 29.37
C PHE A 397 -7.77 15.35 30.87
N SER A 398 -9.03 15.35 31.35
CA SER A 398 -9.32 14.95 32.73
C SER A 398 -9.48 13.43 32.87
N ASN A 399 -10.17 12.78 31.92
CA ASN A 399 -10.32 11.32 31.88
C ASN A 399 -10.17 10.79 30.44
N ILE A 400 -9.56 9.61 30.30
CA ILE A 400 -9.40 8.93 29.03
C ILE A 400 -9.73 7.44 29.13
N ASN A 401 -10.43 6.92 28.11
CA ASN A 401 -10.71 5.50 27.96
C ASN A 401 -10.44 5.10 26.50
N VAL A 402 -9.37 4.33 26.27
CA VAL A 402 -9.01 3.83 24.94
C VAL A 402 -9.07 2.31 24.95
N LYS A 403 -9.80 1.76 23.98
CA LYS A 403 -9.79 0.33 23.67
C LYS A 403 -9.38 0.16 22.22
N CYS A 404 -8.27 -0.53 21.99
CA CYS A 404 -7.82 -0.95 20.68
C CYS A 404 -7.77 -2.48 20.61
N ASP A 405 -8.40 -3.13 19.62
CA ASP A 405 -8.23 -4.58 19.51
C ASP A 405 -6.86 -4.94 18.90
N VAL A 406 -6.42 -4.20 17.86
CA VAL A 406 -5.13 -4.36 17.18
C VAL A 406 -4.56 -3.00 16.78
N GLY A 407 -3.44 -2.62 17.38
CA GLY A 407 -2.78 -1.34 17.16
C GLY A 407 -2.14 -0.81 18.44
N ASP A 408 -1.22 0.12 18.28
CA ASP A 408 -0.51 0.76 19.39
C ASP A 408 -1.34 1.93 19.93
N ILE A 409 -1.20 2.20 21.22
CA ILE A 409 -1.84 3.34 21.89
C ILE A 409 -0.73 4.23 22.45
N GLU A 410 -0.58 5.44 21.92
CA GLU A 410 0.38 6.43 22.37
C GLU A 410 -0.35 7.63 23.00
N ILE A 411 0.08 8.01 24.20
CA ILE A 411 -0.48 9.16 24.90
C ILE A 411 0.64 10.07 25.37
N GLU A 412 0.66 11.29 24.85
CA GLU A 412 1.52 12.35 25.33
C GLU A 412 0.68 13.42 26.03
N THR A 413 0.91 13.61 27.32
CA THR A 413 0.21 14.65 28.06
C THR A 413 1.03 15.23 29.21
N ARG A 414 0.81 16.52 29.46
CA ARG A 414 1.34 17.21 30.65
C ARG A 414 0.56 16.85 31.92
N SER A 415 -0.64 16.29 31.77
CA SER A 415 -1.48 15.91 32.91
C SER A 415 -1.00 14.60 33.53
N LYS A 416 -1.18 14.45 34.85
CA LYS A 416 -0.84 13.20 35.53
C LYS A 416 -1.80 12.09 35.10
N VAL A 417 -1.26 11.02 34.54
CA VAL A 417 -2.01 9.83 34.11
C VAL A 417 -1.92 8.74 35.18
N THR A 418 -3.05 8.18 35.58
CA THR A 418 -3.20 7.15 36.62
C THR A 418 -4.31 6.16 36.25
N HIS A 419 -4.35 4.98 36.85
CA HIS A 419 -5.45 4.01 36.60
C HIS A 419 -6.85 4.53 36.99
N ALA A 420 -6.95 5.61 37.78
CA ALA A 420 -8.23 6.20 38.15
C ALA A 420 -8.83 7.07 37.02
N ASN A 421 -7.97 7.72 36.22
CA ASN A 421 -8.37 8.63 35.15
C ASN A 421 -8.02 8.15 33.74
N ALA A 422 -7.29 7.04 33.61
CA ALA A 422 -6.96 6.41 32.33
C ALA A 422 -7.26 4.91 32.34
N GLN A 423 -8.17 4.49 31.46
CA GLN A 423 -8.47 3.09 31.17
C GLN A 423 -7.99 2.77 29.76
N LEU A 424 -6.80 2.18 29.64
CA LEU A 424 -6.17 1.90 28.36
C LEU A 424 -6.07 0.38 28.19
N ASN A 425 -6.51 -0.12 27.03
CA ASN A 425 -6.49 -1.54 26.73
C ASN A 425 -6.19 -1.73 25.24
N SER A 426 -5.09 -2.42 24.93
CA SER A 426 -4.78 -2.92 23.61
C SER A 426 -4.81 -4.45 23.63
N GLY A 427 -5.55 -5.07 22.72
CA GLY A 427 -5.59 -6.52 22.56
C GLY A 427 -4.28 -7.05 21.99
N VAL A 428 -3.76 -6.38 20.95
CA VAL A 428 -2.47 -6.67 20.29
C VAL A 428 -1.81 -5.35 19.88
N GLY A 429 -0.76 -4.96 20.60
CA GLY A 429 -0.02 -3.72 20.40
C GLY A 429 0.63 -3.27 21.70
N SER A 430 1.47 -2.24 21.66
CA SER A 430 2.01 -1.58 22.85
C SER A 430 1.07 -0.47 23.35
N ILE A 431 1.22 -0.12 24.61
CA ILE A 431 0.57 1.07 25.19
C ILE A 431 1.68 1.89 25.81
N GLU A 432 1.82 3.13 25.35
CA GLU A 432 2.84 4.07 25.81
C GLU A 432 2.19 5.36 26.30
N VAL A 433 2.67 5.85 27.45
CA VAL A 433 2.21 7.10 28.06
C VAL A 433 3.44 7.91 28.44
N ASN A 434 3.65 9.05 27.77
CA ASN A 434 4.82 9.92 27.92
C ASN A 434 6.14 9.14 27.80
N ASP A 435 6.34 8.46 26.66
CA ASP A 435 7.51 7.65 26.32
C ASP A 435 7.78 6.48 27.29
N LYS A 436 6.76 6.05 28.04
CA LYS A 436 6.88 4.96 29.01
C LYS A 436 5.80 3.93 28.79
N HIS A 437 6.20 2.66 28.79
CA HIS A 437 5.26 1.55 28.68
C HIS A 437 4.23 1.60 29.83
N TRP A 438 2.96 1.63 29.47
CA TRP A 438 1.84 1.56 30.39
C TRP A 438 1.70 0.12 30.88
N LYS A 439 1.55 -0.07 32.19
CA LYS A 439 1.45 -1.40 32.81
C LYS A 439 0.01 -1.81 33.07
#